data_AF-A0A522B900-F1
#
_entry.id   AF-A0A522B900-F1
#
_cell.length_a   1.000
_cell.length_b   1.000
_cell.length_c   1.000
_cell.angle_alpha   90.00
_cell.angle_beta   90.00
_cell.angle_gamma   90.00
#
_symmetry.space_group_name_H-M   'P 1'
#
loop_
_entity.id
_entity.type
_entity.pdbx_description
1 polymer ?
#
loop_
_entity_poly.entity_id
_entity_poly.type
_entity_poly.pdbx_seq_one_letter_code
_entity_poly.pdbx_strand_id
1 'polypeptide(L)'
;MGRRYTSTGNQNAAATTTIIGLTSATTIRPKLYEIVFGSAAVPADQSFNMKILRYTAAGTATAFTPVAHDPADPAALATSGNDHTVEPTYTASSDLLSFSINQQATFRWVVPPEEGLVAPATAANGLGLRFIVVSGGTALAEATFMHEE
;
A
#
# COMPACT_ATOMS: atom_id res chain seq x y z
N MET A 1 17.33 -6.95 13.82
CA MET A 1 16.61 -6.05 12.90
C MET A 1 15.59 -6.89 12.17
N GLY A 2 14.36 -6.42 11.97
CA GLY A 2 13.33 -7.21 11.26
C GLY A 2 13.77 -7.50 9.83
N ARG A 3 13.25 -8.60 9.25
CA ARG A 3 13.52 -8.94 7.85
C ARG A 3 12.82 -7.93 6.96
N ARG A 4 13.41 -7.59 5.81
CA ARG A 4 12.91 -6.50 4.96
C ARG A 4 12.38 -7.01 3.65
N TYR A 5 11.22 -6.48 3.27
CA TYR A 5 10.49 -6.91 2.10
C TYR A 5 9.95 -5.73 1.31
N THR A 6 9.87 -5.89 0.00
CA THR A 6 9.28 -4.93 -0.92
C THR A 6 8.04 -5.50 -1.59
N SER A 7 7.09 -4.64 -1.91
CA SER A 7 5.91 -4.97 -2.68
C SER A 7 5.57 -3.80 -3.59
N THR A 8 5.54 -4.05 -4.90
CA THR A 8 5.15 -3.04 -5.90
C THR A 8 3.85 -3.46 -6.54
N GLY A 9 2.94 -2.51 -6.66
CA GLY A 9 1.62 -2.71 -7.23
C GLY A 9 1.16 -1.47 -7.96
N ASN A 10 0.22 -1.66 -8.87
CA ASN A 10 -0.41 -0.59 -9.61
C ASN A 10 -1.93 -0.75 -9.60
N GLN A 11 -2.61 0.36 -9.86
CA GLN A 11 -4.06 0.44 -9.98
C GLN A 11 -4.46 1.62 -10.85
N ASN A 12 -5.49 1.43 -11.67
CA ASN A 12 -6.08 2.53 -12.43
C ASN A 12 -6.82 3.48 -11.50
N ALA A 13 -6.45 4.76 -11.54
CA ALA A 13 -7.07 5.83 -10.78
C ALA A 13 -8.41 6.24 -11.41
N ALA A 14 -9.39 5.34 -11.47
CA ALA A 14 -10.71 5.59 -12.05
C ALA A 14 -11.81 5.84 -11.01
N ALA A 15 -11.58 5.40 -9.77
CA ALA A 15 -12.52 5.51 -8.67
C ALA A 15 -11.77 5.45 -7.33
N THR A 16 -12.53 5.45 -6.23
CA THR A 16 -12.03 5.28 -4.86
C THR A 16 -11.58 3.83 -4.62
N THR A 17 -10.47 3.44 -5.23
CA THR A 17 -9.92 2.07 -5.21
C THR A 17 -8.58 1.96 -4.46
N THR A 18 -8.26 0.74 -4.03
CA THR A 18 -7.00 0.42 -3.35
C THR A 18 -5.90 0.09 -4.36
N ILE A 19 -4.77 0.80 -4.26
CA ILE A 19 -3.61 0.64 -5.14
C ILE A 19 -2.81 -0.60 -4.77
N ILE A 20 -2.40 -0.64 -3.50
CA ILE A 20 -1.66 -1.75 -2.93
C ILE A 20 -2.14 -1.98 -1.50
N GLY A 21 -2.33 -3.25 -1.16
CA GLY A 21 -2.65 -3.73 0.17
C GLY A 21 -1.50 -4.57 0.71
N LEU A 22 -1.22 -4.45 2.01
CA LEU A 22 -0.31 -5.31 2.77
C LEU A 22 -1.13 -6.01 3.86
N THR A 23 -1.33 -7.30 3.68
CA THR A 23 -2.15 -8.17 4.53
C THR A 23 -1.27 -8.89 5.53
N SER A 24 -1.58 -8.77 6.82
CA SER A 24 -0.89 -9.46 7.89
C SER A 24 -1.36 -10.92 8.02
N ALA A 25 -0.53 -11.72 8.68
CA ALA A 25 -0.92 -13.02 9.24
C ALA A 25 -1.07 -12.93 10.77
N THR A 26 -1.49 -14.03 11.41
CA THR A 26 -1.71 -14.11 12.87
C THR A 26 -0.41 -14.10 13.69
N THR A 27 0.74 -14.36 13.07
CA THR A 27 2.04 -14.54 13.77
C THR A 27 2.98 -13.36 13.61
N ILE A 28 2.63 -12.36 12.79
CA ILE A 28 3.51 -11.24 12.43
C ILE A 28 2.79 -9.91 12.57
N ARG A 29 3.55 -8.82 12.62
CA ARG A 29 3.03 -7.44 12.59
C ARG A 29 3.82 -6.62 11.57
N PRO A 30 3.49 -6.70 10.27
CA PRO A 30 4.19 -5.94 9.24
C PRO A 30 4.23 -4.47 9.59
N LYS A 31 5.43 -3.89 9.58
CA LYS A 31 5.66 -2.48 9.81
C LYS A 31 6.14 -1.80 8.53
N LEU A 32 5.28 -0.97 7.96
CA LEU A 32 5.56 -0.17 6.78
C LEU A 32 6.45 1.01 7.17
N TYR A 33 7.63 1.09 6.58
CA TYR A 33 8.62 2.15 6.89
C TYR A 33 8.91 3.09 5.73
N GLU A 34 8.59 2.66 4.51
CA GLU A 34 8.78 3.48 3.32
C GLU A 34 7.70 3.21 2.29
N ILE A 35 7.29 4.29 1.62
CA ILE A 35 6.33 4.27 0.52
C ILE A 35 6.86 5.16 -0.59
N VAL A 36 6.91 4.62 -1.78
CA VAL A 36 7.14 5.38 -3.01
C VAL A 36 5.85 5.32 -3.82
N PHE A 37 5.41 6.47 -4.32
CA PHE A 37 4.18 6.59 -5.09
C PHE A 37 4.40 7.50 -6.31
N GLY A 38 3.81 7.13 -7.45
CA GLY A 38 3.80 7.95 -8.65
C GLY A 38 2.80 7.44 -9.70
N SER A 39 2.92 7.96 -10.92
CA SER A 39 2.15 7.53 -12.08
C SER A 39 3.05 6.81 -13.08
N ALA A 40 2.64 5.63 -13.53
CA ALA A 40 3.29 4.85 -14.59
C ALA A 40 2.64 5.07 -15.98
N ALA A 41 1.58 5.88 -16.07
CA ALA A 41 0.93 6.26 -17.33
C ALA A 41 1.43 7.62 -17.86
N VAL A 42 0.65 8.24 -18.74
CA VAL A 42 0.79 9.64 -19.17
C VAL A 42 -0.04 10.51 -18.22
N PRO A 43 0.52 11.01 -17.10
CA PRO A 43 -0.23 11.80 -16.12
C PRO A 43 -0.67 13.14 -16.70
N ALA A 44 -1.87 13.57 -16.34
CA ALA A 44 -2.35 14.92 -16.61
C ALA A 44 -1.92 15.88 -15.50
N ASP A 45 -2.01 17.19 -15.74
CA ASP A 45 -1.84 18.19 -14.67
C ASP A 45 -3.08 18.22 -13.78
N GLN A 46 -3.18 17.22 -12.92
CA GLN A 46 -4.31 16.93 -12.05
C GLN A 46 -3.78 16.41 -10.71
N SER A 47 -4.67 16.24 -9.73
CA SER A 47 -4.33 15.80 -8.38
C SER A 47 -4.77 14.36 -8.08
N PHE A 48 -3.97 13.66 -7.29
CA PHE A 48 -4.35 12.47 -6.54
C PHE A 48 -4.51 12.83 -5.06
N ASN A 49 -5.63 12.42 -4.47
CA ASN A 49 -5.83 12.47 -3.01
C ASN A 49 -5.86 11.05 -2.48
N MET A 50 -4.92 10.74 -1.59
CA MET A 50 -4.66 9.37 -1.18
C MET A 50 -4.50 9.26 0.33
N LYS A 51 -4.84 8.08 0.83
CA LYS A 51 -4.72 7.76 2.25
C LYS A 51 -4.19 6.36 2.44
N ILE A 52 -3.48 6.18 3.54
CA ILE A 52 -3.17 4.87 4.10
C ILE A 52 -4.14 4.63 5.24
N LEU A 53 -4.87 3.54 5.15
CA LEU A 53 -5.83 3.14 6.17
C LEU A 53 -5.58 1.71 6.63
N ARG A 54 -6.05 1.39 7.83
CA ARG A 54 -6.19 -0.01 8.25
C ARG A 54 -7.50 -0.61 7.73
N TYR A 55 -7.43 -1.86 7.30
CA TYR A 55 -8.59 -2.69 7.00
C TYR A 55 -8.64 -3.93 7.91
N THR A 56 -9.85 -4.44 8.11
CA THR A 56 -10.16 -5.64 8.93
C THR A 56 -10.56 -6.85 8.10
N ALA A 57 -10.72 -6.67 6.79
CA ALA A 57 -10.85 -7.77 5.85
C ALA A 57 -10.21 -7.37 4.52
N ALA A 58 -9.34 -8.24 4.01
CA ALA A 58 -8.75 -8.08 2.70
C ALA A 58 -9.84 -8.16 1.62
N GLY A 59 -9.68 -7.35 0.57
CA GLY A 59 -10.53 -7.39 -0.61
C GLY A 59 -10.11 -8.49 -1.59
N THR A 60 -10.65 -8.43 -2.82
CA THR A 60 -10.19 -9.27 -3.93
C THR A 60 -9.22 -8.49 -4.79
N ALA A 61 -8.02 -9.06 -4.97
CA ALA A 61 -6.90 -8.44 -5.65
C ALA A 61 -6.04 -9.51 -6.32
N THR A 62 -5.13 -9.09 -7.20
CA THR A 62 -4.02 -9.93 -7.64
C THR A 62 -3.02 -10.06 -6.50
N ALA A 63 -3.11 -11.16 -5.75
CA ALA A 63 -2.27 -11.40 -4.58
C ALA A 63 -0.90 -11.94 -4.97
N PHE A 64 0.15 -11.50 -4.26
CA PHE A 64 1.51 -11.96 -4.43
C PHE A 64 2.28 -11.91 -3.11
N THR A 65 3.33 -12.74 -3.00
CA THR A 65 4.23 -12.72 -1.85
C THR A 65 5.24 -11.58 -1.99
N PRO A 66 5.40 -10.70 -0.97
CA PRO A 66 6.46 -9.71 -0.95
C PRO A 66 7.85 -10.28 -1.21
N VAL A 67 8.68 -9.51 -1.91
CA VAL A 67 10.04 -9.93 -2.27
C VAL A 67 11.00 -9.57 -1.15
N ALA A 68 11.77 -10.54 -0.67
CA ALA A 68 12.81 -10.34 0.33
C ALA A 68 13.95 -9.47 -0.24
N HIS A 69 14.43 -8.51 0.55
CA HIS A 69 15.59 -7.70 0.18
C HIS A 69 16.88 -8.51 0.25
N ASP A 70 17.00 -9.37 1.25
CA ASP A 70 18.06 -10.37 1.34
C ASP A 70 17.54 -11.68 0.71
N PRO A 71 18.17 -12.21 -0.36
CA PRO A 71 17.74 -13.47 -0.96
C PRO A 71 17.92 -14.69 -0.04
N ALA A 72 18.66 -14.57 1.08
CA ALA A 72 18.78 -15.62 2.09
C ALA A 72 17.62 -15.61 3.10
N ASP A 73 16.81 -14.55 3.14
CA ASP A 73 15.63 -14.50 4.01
C ASP A 73 14.51 -15.40 3.46
N PRO A 74 13.71 -16.03 4.35
CA PRO A 74 12.53 -16.77 3.94
C PRO A 74 11.49 -15.84 3.30
N ALA A 75 10.60 -16.45 2.53
CA ALA A 75 9.43 -15.78 1.96
C ALA A 75 8.63 -15.04 3.06
N ALA A 76 8.11 -13.86 2.71
CA ALA A 76 7.30 -13.08 3.62
C ALA A 76 6.04 -13.86 4.05
N LEU A 77 5.68 -13.73 5.31
CA LEU A 77 4.44 -14.24 5.87
C LEU A 77 3.28 -13.28 5.57
N ALA A 78 3.56 -11.98 5.42
CA ALA A 78 2.59 -11.02 4.89
C ALA A 78 2.27 -11.31 3.41
N THR A 79 1.07 -10.95 2.98
CA THR A 79 0.63 -11.06 1.58
C THR A 79 0.30 -9.68 1.04
N SER A 80 0.87 -9.33 -0.11
CA SER A 80 0.54 -8.09 -0.80
C SER A 80 -0.49 -8.34 -1.90
N GLY A 81 -1.25 -7.31 -2.24
CA GLY A 81 -2.21 -7.36 -3.35
C GLY A 81 -2.30 -6.03 -4.07
N ASN A 82 -2.46 -6.06 -5.39
CA ASN A 82 -2.72 -4.91 -6.24
C ASN A 82 -3.87 -5.20 -7.21
N ASP A 83 -4.26 -4.22 -8.03
CA ASP A 83 -5.39 -4.35 -8.96
C ASP A 83 -6.66 -4.87 -8.26
N HIS A 84 -7.11 -4.13 -7.25
CA HIS A 84 -8.26 -4.52 -6.45
C HIS A 84 -9.54 -4.42 -7.28
N THR A 85 -10.27 -5.55 -7.36
CA THR A 85 -11.60 -5.64 -7.99
C THR A 85 -12.73 -5.61 -6.97
N VAL A 86 -12.43 -5.98 -5.72
CA VAL A 86 -13.29 -5.79 -4.56
C VAL A 86 -12.48 -5.09 -3.48
N GLU A 87 -12.99 -3.98 -2.98
CA GLU A 87 -12.29 -3.16 -1.98
C GLU A 87 -12.15 -3.89 -0.64
N PRO A 88 -11.00 -3.74 0.06
CA PRO A 88 -10.86 -4.14 1.45
C PRO A 88 -11.89 -3.44 2.35
N THR A 89 -12.26 -4.09 3.45
CA THR A 89 -13.15 -3.50 4.47
C THR A 89 -12.35 -2.60 5.39
N TYR A 90 -12.32 -1.31 5.07
CA TYR A 90 -11.66 -0.28 5.87
C TYR A 90 -12.44 0.07 7.13
N THR A 91 -11.74 0.17 8.26
CA THR A 91 -12.33 0.61 9.53
C THR A 91 -12.58 2.12 9.51
N ALA A 92 -13.68 2.59 10.08
CA ALA A 92 -13.90 4.03 10.25
C ALA A 92 -12.78 4.66 11.11
N SER A 93 -12.37 5.88 10.77
CA SER A 93 -11.33 6.63 11.48
C SER A 93 -9.97 5.91 11.60
N SER A 94 -9.66 4.99 10.69
CA SER A 94 -8.37 4.27 10.66
C SER A 94 -7.33 4.92 9.72
N ASP A 95 -7.52 6.18 9.39
CA ASP A 95 -6.59 6.98 8.60
C ASP A 95 -5.25 7.12 9.35
N LEU A 96 -4.16 6.67 8.74
CA LEU A 96 -2.81 6.75 9.31
C LEU A 96 -1.97 7.85 8.67
N LEU A 97 -2.11 8.01 7.35
CA LEU A 97 -1.43 9.03 6.57
C LEU A 97 -2.36 9.49 5.46
N SER A 98 -2.44 10.80 5.23
CA SER A 98 -3.20 11.40 4.14
C SER A 98 -2.29 12.38 3.41
N PHE A 99 -2.28 12.32 2.08
CA PHE A 99 -1.50 13.22 1.27
C PHE A 99 -2.17 13.46 -0.08
N SER A 100 -1.83 14.60 -0.68
CA SER A 100 -2.29 15.03 -1.98
C SER A 100 -1.08 15.38 -2.83
N ILE A 101 -1.04 14.89 -4.06
CA ILE A 101 0.06 15.17 -4.99
C ILE A 101 -0.47 15.47 -6.39
N ASN A 102 0.35 16.16 -7.17
CA ASN A 102 0.12 16.24 -8.62
C ASN A 102 0.42 14.88 -9.26
N GLN A 103 -0.36 14.45 -10.25
CA GLN A 103 -0.18 13.15 -10.92
C GLN A 103 1.19 13.03 -11.62
N GLN A 104 1.82 14.15 -11.98
CA GLN A 104 3.15 14.18 -12.60
C GLN A 104 4.29 14.05 -11.58
N ALA A 105 3.99 14.16 -10.29
CA ALA A 105 5.00 14.10 -9.24
C ALA A 105 5.16 12.66 -8.71
N THR A 106 6.38 12.34 -8.30
CA THR A 106 6.67 11.17 -7.47
C THR A 106 6.79 11.62 -6.03
N PHE A 107 6.11 10.93 -5.12
CA PHE A 107 6.14 11.18 -3.68
C PHE A 107 6.80 10.02 -2.96
N ARG A 108 7.67 10.35 -2.00
CA ARG A 108 8.32 9.38 -1.12
C ARG A 108 8.05 9.76 0.32
N TRP A 109 7.44 8.85 1.05
CA TRP A 109 7.32 8.94 2.50
C TRP A 109 8.26 7.90 3.11
N VAL A 110 9.10 8.35 4.03
CA VAL A 110 10.09 7.53 4.72
C VAL A 110 10.10 7.93 6.19
N VAL A 111 10.14 6.95 7.08
CA VAL A 111 10.22 7.18 8.52
C VAL A 111 11.60 6.84 9.07
N PRO A 112 11.99 7.46 10.19
CA PRO A 112 13.10 6.97 10.99
C PRO A 112 12.90 5.50 11.39
N PRO A 113 13.99 4.78 11.72
CA PRO A 113 13.87 3.44 12.30
C PRO A 113 12.89 3.43 13.47
N GLU A 114 12.10 2.37 13.58
CA GLU A 114 11.12 2.15 14.66
C GLU A 114 9.78 2.90 14.54
N GLU A 115 9.68 3.99 13.76
CA GLU A 115 8.47 4.84 13.69
C GLU A 115 7.49 4.48 12.55
N GLY A 116 7.60 3.28 11.99
CA GLY A 116 6.75 2.84 10.88
C GLY A 116 5.29 2.58 11.25
N LEU A 117 4.43 2.54 10.23
CA LEU A 117 3.02 2.20 10.39
C LEU A 117 2.85 0.70 10.53
N VAL A 118 2.26 0.26 11.65
CA VAL A 118 2.16 -1.16 12.00
C VAL A 118 0.76 -1.71 11.71
N ALA A 119 0.71 -2.86 11.02
CA ALA A 119 -0.47 -3.71 10.89
C ALA A 119 -0.64 -4.63 12.13
N PRO A 120 -1.89 -4.95 12.53
CA PRO A 120 -2.13 -5.86 13.66
C PRO A 120 -1.81 -7.32 13.28
N ALA A 121 -1.43 -8.14 14.27
CA ALA A 121 -1.24 -9.59 14.12
C ALA A 121 -2.59 -10.32 14.01
N THR A 122 -3.27 -10.13 12.89
CA THR A 122 -4.60 -10.71 12.63
C THR A 122 -4.69 -11.06 11.16
N ALA A 123 -5.08 -12.30 10.86
CA ALA A 123 -5.26 -12.74 9.48
C ALA A 123 -6.29 -11.86 8.76
N ALA A 124 -6.01 -11.53 7.50
CA ALA A 124 -6.86 -10.69 6.65
C ALA A 124 -7.02 -9.23 7.12
N ASN A 125 -6.30 -8.80 8.17
CA ASN A 125 -6.17 -7.39 8.53
C ASN A 125 -4.90 -6.81 7.90
N GLY A 126 -4.86 -5.50 7.69
CA GLY A 126 -3.68 -4.92 7.05
C GLY A 126 -3.73 -3.43 6.83
N LEU A 127 -2.86 -2.98 5.93
CA LEU A 127 -2.72 -1.60 5.49
C LEU A 127 -3.04 -1.50 4.01
N GLY A 128 -3.83 -0.51 3.61
CA GLY A 128 -4.11 -0.25 2.19
C GLY A 128 -3.82 1.20 1.83
N LEU A 129 -3.11 1.41 0.72
CA LEU A 129 -2.99 2.72 0.09
C LEU A 129 -4.15 2.88 -0.89
N ARG A 130 -5.02 3.85 -0.61
CA ARG A 130 -6.30 4.02 -1.30
C ARG A 130 -6.42 5.40 -1.91
N PHE A 131 -6.96 5.48 -3.12
CA PHE A 131 -7.48 6.73 -3.65
C PHE A 131 -8.73 7.14 -2.88
N ILE A 132 -8.79 8.41 -2.45
CA ILE A 132 -10.01 9.01 -1.92
C ILE A 132 -10.72 9.79 -3.01
N VAL A 133 -9.96 10.60 -3.74
CA VAL A 133 -10.43 11.36 -4.90
C VAL A 133 -9.37 11.29 -5.98
N VAL A 134 -9.80 11.10 -7.22
CA VAL A 134 -8.97 11.26 -8.42
C VAL A 134 -9.59 12.41 -9.21
N SER A 135 -8.87 13.54 -9.34
CA SER A 135 -9.41 14.70 -10.06
C SER A 135 -9.22 14.52 -11.56
N GLY A 136 -10.08 13.76 -12.23
CA GLY A 136 -10.06 13.61 -13.69
C GLY A 136 -8.82 12.89 -14.27
N GLY A 137 -9.03 12.20 -15.39
CA GLY A 137 -7.99 11.38 -16.03
C GLY A 137 -7.78 10.03 -15.34
N THR A 138 -7.81 8.95 -16.11
CA THR A 138 -7.53 7.58 -15.62
C THR A 138 -6.05 7.28 -15.77
N ALA A 139 -5.22 7.85 -14.92
CA ALA A 139 -3.80 7.52 -14.87
C ALA A 139 -3.58 6.18 -14.14
N LEU A 140 -2.67 5.36 -14.65
CA LEU A 140 -2.18 4.18 -13.95
C LEU A 140 -1.23 4.66 -12.85
N ALA A 141 -1.63 4.51 -11.60
CA ALA A 141 -0.77 4.85 -10.48
C ALA A 141 -0.05 3.63 -9.95
N GLU A 142 1.18 3.83 -9.52
CA GLU A 142 2.08 2.80 -9.03
C GLU A 142 2.54 3.17 -7.62
N ALA A 143 2.59 2.16 -6.75
CA ALA A 143 3.08 2.30 -5.39
C ALA A 143 3.98 1.14 -5.00
N THR A 144 5.04 1.46 -4.28
CA THR A 144 5.95 0.50 -3.65
C THR A 144 5.88 0.65 -2.14
N PHE A 145 5.57 -0.44 -1.45
CA PHE A 145 5.64 -0.57 0.00
C PHE A 145 6.94 -1.27 0.39
N MET A 146 7.68 -0.68 1.32
CA MET A 146 8.76 -1.38 2.01
C MET A 146 8.39 -1.59 3.47
N HIS A 147 8.43 -2.84 3.92
CA HIS A 147 8.05 -3.21 5.26
C HIS A 147 9.05 -4.16 5.91
N GLU A 148 8.97 -4.23 7.24
CA GLU A 148 9.65 -5.24 8.03
C GLU A 148 8.67 -6.15 8.77
N GLU A 149 9.07 -7.41 8.97
CA GLU A 149 8.37 -8.41 9.79
C GLU A 149 9.33 -9.29 10.59
#